data_AF-A0A0H3N8M7-F1
#
_entry.id   AF-A0A0H3N8M7-F1
#
_cell.length_a   1.000
_cell.length_b   1.000
_cell.length_c   1.000
_cell.angle_alpha   90.00
_cell.angle_beta   90.00
_cell.angle_gamma   90.00
#
_symmetry.space_group_name_H-M   'P 1'
#
loop_
_entity.id
_entity.type
_entity.pdbx_description
1 polymer ?
#
loop_
_entity_poly.entity_id
_entity_poly.type
_entity_poly.pdbx_seq_one_letter_code
_entity_poly.pdbx_strand_id
1 'polypeptide(L)'
;MVIAIGASVGGTEAILEIIKDLPKSTPGIVVVQHMPAIFTYMYAQRLDKQCIMNVREAKNNDRVEQGNVLIAPGGYQMKLCTDKQGYYVTCEKGERISGHCPSVDVLFDSVAEVAGKNSIGIILTGMGYDGANGLLKMKENGLFTIGQDENSCIVYGMPMVAFDRGSVMLQLPLGEISNCLIRHINILKQKD
;
A
#
# COMPACT_ATOMS: atom_id res chain seq x y z
N MET A 1 -2.46 -4.34 13.10
CA MET A 1 -2.57 -4.61 11.66
C MET A 1 -2.21 -3.36 10.86
N VAL A 2 -1.60 -3.53 9.68
CA VAL A 2 -1.33 -2.45 8.70
C VAL A 2 -1.66 -2.92 7.29
N ILE A 3 -2.12 -2.01 6.42
CA ILE A 3 -2.37 -2.31 5.00
C ILE A 3 -1.37 -1.50 4.18
N ALA A 4 -0.63 -2.16 3.30
CA ALA A 4 0.35 -1.53 2.43
C ALA A 4 -0.13 -1.58 0.97
N ILE A 5 -0.14 -0.44 0.29
CA ILE A 5 -0.59 -0.31 -1.10
C ILE A 5 0.53 0.26 -1.97
N GLY A 6 0.78 -0.35 -3.13
CA GLY A 6 1.72 0.12 -4.13
C GLY A 6 1.06 0.33 -5.49
N ALA A 7 1.29 1.47 -6.12
CA ALA A 7 0.72 1.80 -7.43
C ALA A 7 1.58 2.80 -8.23
N SER A 8 1.31 2.88 -9.54
CA SER A 8 1.99 3.80 -10.45
C SER A 8 1.00 4.41 -11.47
N VAL A 9 1.21 4.25 -12.77
CA VAL A 9 0.29 4.75 -13.82
C VAL A 9 -1.14 4.19 -13.63
N GLY A 10 -2.12 5.09 -13.53
CA GLY A 10 -3.52 4.77 -13.20
C GLY A 10 -3.81 4.62 -11.70
N GLY A 11 -2.76 4.62 -10.86
CA GLY A 11 -2.86 4.33 -9.43
C GLY A 11 -3.65 5.36 -8.64
N THR A 12 -3.70 6.63 -9.07
CA THR A 12 -4.41 7.68 -8.32
C THR A 12 -5.90 7.42 -8.21
N GLU A 13 -6.54 6.96 -9.29
CA GLU A 13 -7.96 6.61 -9.26
C GLU A 13 -8.18 5.22 -8.66
N ALA A 14 -7.27 4.27 -8.89
CA ALA A 14 -7.37 2.93 -8.32
C ALA A 14 -7.28 2.93 -6.77
N ILE A 15 -6.34 3.68 -6.21
CA ILE A 15 -6.23 3.85 -4.76
C ILE A 15 -7.51 4.50 -4.21
N LEU A 16 -7.99 5.58 -4.84
CA LEU A 16 -9.22 6.25 -4.42
C LEU A 16 -10.40 5.27 -4.40
N GLU A 17 -10.60 4.48 -5.46
CA GLU A 17 -11.68 3.49 -5.54
C GLU A 17 -11.67 2.50 -4.37
N ILE A 18 -10.48 2.08 -3.93
CA ILE A 18 -10.35 1.16 -2.79
C ILE A 18 -10.65 1.83 -1.46
N ILE A 19 -10.10 3.03 -1.22
CA ILE A 19 -10.08 3.65 0.12
C ILE A 19 -11.23 4.61 0.39
N LYS A 20 -11.92 5.10 -0.64
CA LYS A 20 -12.95 6.16 -0.55
C LYS A 20 -13.99 5.89 0.52
N ASP A 21 -14.54 4.68 0.50
CA ASP A 21 -15.67 4.28 1.36
C ASP A 21 -15.24 3.36 2.53
N LEU A 22 -13.92 3.20 2.75
CA LEU A 22 -13.44 2.41 3.89
C LEU A 22 -13.82 3.07 5.23
N PRO A 23 -14.35 2.31 6.20
CA PRO A 23 -14.78 2.87 7.47
C PRO A 23 -13.58 3.35 8.30
N LYS A 24 -13.80 4.31 9.21
CA LYS A 24 -12.78 4.76 10.18
C LYS A 24 -12.26 3.64 11.11
N SER A 25 -12.95 2.50 11.15
CA SER A 25 -12.52 1.30 11.88
C SER A 25 -11.48 0.45 11.14
N THR A 26 -11.11 0.84 9.93
CA THR A 26 -10.09 0.18 9.10
C THR A 26 -8.71 0.41 9.70
N PRO A 27 -7.83 -0.62 9.77
CA PRO A 27 -6.43 -0.45 10.16
C PRO A 27 -5.71 0.63 9.36
N GLY A 28 -4.61 1.15 9.89
CA GLY A 28 -3.82 2.18 9.21
C GLY A 28 -3.31 1.69 7.85
N ILE A 29 -3.36 2.58 6.86
CA ILE A 29 -2.95 2.30 5.48
C ILE A 29 -1.71 3.12 5.16
N VAL A 30 -0.70 2.50 4.56
CA VAL A 30 0.51 3.13 4.04
C VAL A 30 0.58 2.91 2.54
N VAL A 31 0.81 3.97 1.78
CA VAL A 31 0.68 3.96 0.32
C VAL A 31 1.92 4.52 -0.33
N VAL A 32 2.49 3.78 -1.29
CA VAL A 32 3.44 4.31 -2.27
C VAL A 32 2.73 4.45 -3.60
N GLN A 33 2.56 5.68 -4.05
CA GLN A 33 2.18 6.04 -5.40
C GLN A 33 3.40 6.65 -6.08
N HIS A 34 3.85 6.07 -7.20
CA HIS A 34 4.95 6.66 -7.98
C HIS A 34 4.53 8.00 -8.54
N MET A 35 5.11 9.06 -7.97
CA MET A 35 4.73 10.42 -8.30
C MET A 35 5.79 11.41 -7.77
N PRO A 36 6.07 12.52 -8.47
CA PRO A 36 7.02 13.53 -8.00
C PRO A 36 6.56 14.23 -6.71
N ALA A 37 7.52 14.74 -5.94
CA ALA A 37 7.30 15.32 -4.60
C ALA A 37 6.21 16.39 -4.52
N ILE A 38 6.12 17.29 -5.51
CA ILE A 38 5.12 18.37 -5.49
C ILE A 38 3.68 17.84 -5.60
N PHE A 39 3.50 16.66 -6.17
CA PHE A 39 2.17 16.09 -6.43
C PHE A 39 1.72 15.14 -5.32
N THR A 40 2.62 14.53 -4.53
CA THR A 40 2.25 13.64 -3.40
C THR A 40 1.45 14.38 -2.34
N TYR A 41 1.84 15.62 -2.01
CA TYR A 41 1.09 16.48 -1.11
C TYR A 41 -0.32 16.81 -1.62
N MET A 42 -0.42 17.27 -2.89
CA MET A 42 -1.71 17.63 -3.50
C MET A 42 -2.64 16.42 -3.63
N TYR A 43 -2.08 15.26 -3.94
CA TYR A 43 -2.83 14.01 -4.04
C TYR A 43 -3.39 13.58 -2.69
N ALA A 44 -2.59 13.64 -1.62
CA ALA A 44 -3.08 13.34 -0.28
C ALA A 44 -4.22 14.28 0.13
N GLN A 45 -4.10 15.58 -0.15
CA GLN A 45 -5.19 16.55 0.09
C GLN A 45 -6.45 16.26 -0.72
N ARG A 46 -6.31 15.79 -1.96
CA ARG A 46 -7.44 15.39 -2.79
C ARG A 46 -8.15 14.18 -2.16
N LEU A 47 -7.40 13.15 -1.80
CA LEU A 47 -7.95 11.95 -1.16
C LEU A 47 -8.66 12.28 0.15
N ASP A 48 -8.08 13.14 1.00
CA ASP A 48 -8.66 13.52 2.30
C ASP A 48 -10.05 14.17 2.17
N LYS A 49 -10.29 14.92 1.09
CA LYS A 49 -11.60 15.51 0.79
C LYS A 49 -12.63 14.51 0.29
N GLN A 50 -12.18 13.35 -0.19
CA GLN A 50 -13.02 12.35 -0.86
C GLN A 50 -13.24 11.09 -0.01
N CYS A 51 -12.42 10.85 1.00
CA CYS A 51 -12.44 9.63 1.80
C CYS A 51 -13.07 9.84 3.18
N ILE A 52 -13.61 8.77 3.76
CA ILE A 52 -14.10 8.77 5.15
C ILE A 52 -12.94 8.76 6.15
N MET A 53 -11.85 8.05 5.83
CA MET A 53 -10.60 8.01 6.59
C MET A 53 -9.81 9.31 6.41
N ASN A 54 -8.98 9.68 7.39
CA ASN A 54 -8.11 10.85 7.24
C ASN A 54 -6.93 10.48 6.36
N VAL A 55 -6.67 11.27 5.32
CA VAL A 55 -5.57 11.02 4.37
C VAL A 55 -4.58 12.16 4.41
N ARG A 56 -3.29 11.84 4.50
CA ARG A 56 -2.23 12.86 4.48
C ARG A 56 -0.94 12.32 3.91
N GLU A 57 -0.11 13.23 3.43
CA GLU A 57 1.28 12.90 3.12
C GLU A 57 2.03 12.58 4.40
N ALA A 58 2.82 11.51 4.36
CA ALA A 58 3.57 11.02 5.50
C ALA A 58 4.74 11.96 5.83
N LYS A 59 4.94 12.16 7.13
CA LYS A 59 6.10 12.80 7.72
C LYS A 59 6.91 11.75 8.47
N ASN A 60 8.19 12.02 8.64
CA ASN A 60 9.05 11.16 9.42
C ASN A 60 8.50 11.00 10.85
N ASN A 61 8.43 9.76 11.33
CA ASN A 61 7.87 9.34 12.62
C ASN A 61 6.35 9.46 12.76
N ASP A 62 5.60 9.57 11.65
CA ASP A 62 4.14 9.51 11.70
C ASP A 62 3.64 8.15 12.17
N ARG A 63 2.66 8.16 13.08
CA ARG A 63 2.00 6.94 13.56
C ARG A 63 1.05 6.37 12.51
N VAL A 64 1.10 5.04 12.36
CA VAL A 64 0.19 4.29 11.47
C VAL A 64 -1.00 3.84 12.31
N GLU A 65 -1.99 4.73 12.42
CA GLU A 65 -3.16 4.54 13.27
C GLU A 65 -4.39 4.11 12.47
N GLN A 66 -5.31 3.43 13.15
CA GLN A 66 -6.62 3.08 12.59
C GLN A 66 -7.36 4.33 12.09
N GLY A 67 -7.99 4.23 10.93
CA GLY A 67 -8.74 5.35 10.33
C GLY A 67 -7.87 6.37 9.60
N ASN A 68 -6.55 6.14 9.49
CA ASN A 68 -5.62 7.02 8.79
C ASN A 68 -4.97 6.34 7.57
N VAL A 69 -4.71 7.13 6.53
CA VAL A 69 -3.97 6.75 5.33
C VAL A 69 -2.77 7.69 5.15
N LEU A 70 -1.59 7.12 5.04
CA LEU A 70 -0.33 7.85 4.86
C LEU A 70 0.22 7.62 3.44
N ILE A 71 0.34 8.70 2.69
CA ILE A 71 0.93 8.69 1.34
C ILE A 71 2.42 9.00 1.43
N ALA A 72 3.27 8.14 0.87
CA ALA A 72 4.71 8.37 0.83
C ALA A 72 5.07 9.69 0.11
N PRO A 73 5.90 10.56 0.70
CA PRO A 73 6.34 11.79 0.05
C PRO A 73 7.31 11.48 -1.09
N GLY A 74 7.11 12.14 -2.24
CA GLY A 74 7.99 11.97 -3.40
C GLY A 74 9.44 12.36 -3.09
N GLY A 75 10.42 11.60 -3.57
CA GLY A 75 11.84 11.85 -3.33
C GLY A 75 12.38 11.35 -1.98
N TYR A 76 11.54 10.66 -1.19
CA TYR A 76 11.92 9.99 0.04
C TYR A 76 11.49 8.53 -0.03
N GLN A 77 12.28 7.65 0.56
CA GLN A 77 11.85 6.28 0.83
C GLN A 77 11.00 6.28 2.11
N MET A 78 9.87 5.59 2.04
CA MET A 78 8.99 5.38 3.19
C MET A 78 9.12 3.93 3.66
N LYS A 79 9.45 3.72 4.94
CA LYS A 79 9.54 2.40 5.56
C LYS A 79 8.61 2.31 6.76
N LEU A 80 8.03 1.15 6.99
CA LEU A 80 7.35 0.83 8.23
C LEU A 80 8.38 0.50 9.32
N CYS A 81 8.13 0.99 10.52
CA CYS A 81 8.88 0.70 11.73
C CYS A 81 7.91 0.42 12.89
N THR A 82 8.41 -0.14 13.98
CA THR A 82 7.61 -0.36 15.20
C THR A 82 8.41 0.00 16.44
N ASP A 83 7.72 0.53 17.44
CA ASP A 83 8.24 0.71 18.78
C ASP A 83 7.19 0.25 19.82
N LYS A 84 7.36 0.64 21.09
CA LYS A 84 6.42 0.30 22.17
C LYS A 84 5.03 0.90 22.01
N GLN A 85 4.86 1.93 21.19
CA GLN A 85 3.59 2.61 20.91
C GLN A 85 2.91 2.06 19.65
N GLY A 86 3.53 1.10 18.96
CA GLY A 86 3.02 0.47 17.74
C GLY A 86 3.75 0.94 16.48
N TYR A 87 3.06 0.89 15.35
CA TYR A 87 3.65 1.16 14.05
C TYR A 87 3.79 2.65 13.77
N TYR A 88 4.90 3.00 13.11
CA TYR A 88 5.15 4.33 12.58
C TYR A 88 5.89 4.21 11.24
N VAL A 89 5.97 5.30 10.49
CA VAL A 89 6.76 5.35 9.25
C VAL A 89 7.97 6.25 9.41
N THR A 90 9.08 5.84 8.82
CA THR A 90 10.20 6.75 8.54
C THR A 90 10.13 7.22 7.10
N CYS A 91 10.51 8.47 6.86
CA CYS A 91 10.55 9.09 5.53
C CYS A 91 11.91 9.74 5.35
N GLU A 92 12.81 9.07 4.63
CA GLU A 92 14.22 9.44 4.53
C GLU A 92 14.66 9.54 3.08
N LYS A 93 15.58 10.47 2.77
CA LYS A 93 16.18 10.50 1.45
C LYS A 93 16.96 9.20 1.25
N GLY A 94 16.80 8.58 0.09
CA GLY A 94 17.47 7.35 -0.25
C GLY A 94 17.67 7.21 -1.75
N GLU A 95 18.45 6.20 -2.11
CA GLU A 95 18.65 5.83 -3.51
C GLU A 95 17.34 5.35 -4.14
N ARG A 96 17.31 5.38 -5.47
CA ARG A 96 16.21 4.81 -6.23
C ARG A 96 16.31 3.29 -6.17
N ILE A 97 15.27 2.64 -5.66
CA ILE A 97 15.13 1.18 -5.66
C ILE A 97 14.11 0.81 -6.73
N SER A 98 14.41 -0.19 -7.55
CA SER A 98 13.58 -0.55 -8.70
C SER A 98 13.28 0.64 -9.63
N GLY A 99 14.20 1.63 -9.67
CA GLY A 99 14.09 2.88 -10.44
C GLY A 99 13.33 4.03 -9.75
N HIS A 100 12.81 3.85 -8.53
CA HIS A 100 11.85 4.75 -7.91
C HIS A 100 12.25 5.20 -6.49
N CYS A 101 11.81 6.40 -6.12
CA CYS A 101 11.94 6.97 -4.78
C CYS A 101 10.78 7.95 -4.56
N PRO A 102 9.69 7.53 -3.89
CA PRO A 102 9.53 6.28 -3.12
C PRO A 102 9.42 5.03 -3.99
N SER A 103 9.95 3.90 -3.48
CA SER A 103 9.79 2.55 -4.05
C SER A 103 8.78 1.73 -3.26
N VAL A 104 7.97 0.97 -3.98
CA VAL A 104 7.00 0.02 -3.41
C VAL A 104 7.73 -1.17 -2.78
N ASP A 105 8.79 -1.69 -3.40
CA ASP A 105 9.61 -2.75 -2.81
C ASP A 105 10.13 -2.33 -1.43
N VAL A 106 10.62 -1.09 -1.28
CA VAL A 106 11.12 -0.60 0.01
C VAL A 106 10.05 -0.58 1.09
N LEU A 107 8.83 -0.14 0.75
CA LEU A 107 7.71 -0.17 1.69
C LEU A 107 7.36 -1.63 2.04
N PHE A 108 7.12 -2.47 1.04
CA PHE A 108 6.67 -3.85 1.25
C PHE A 108 7.69 -4.70 1.99
N ASP A 109 8.99 -4.54 1.71
CA ASP A 109 10.06 -5.22 2.44
C ASP A 109 10.03 -4.88 3.93
N SER A 110 9.89 -3.60 4.27
CA SER A 110 9.81 -3.17 5.67
C SER A 110 8.53 -3.66 6.36
N VAL A 111 7.41 -3.74 5.63
CA VAL A 111 6.15 -4.30 6.17
C VAL A 111 6.30 -5.79 6.43
N ALA A 112 6.92 -6.54 5.50
CA ALA A 112 7.18 -7.96 5.66
C ALA A 112 8.06 -8.26 6.88
N GLU A 113 9.03 -7.40 7.16
CA GLU A 113 9.94 -7.52 8.32
C GLU A 113 9.29 -7.13 9.64
N VAL A 114 8.52 -6.03 9.66
CA VAL A 114 8.04 -5.40 10.90
C VAL A 114 6.67 -5.87 11.32
N ALA A 115 5.72 -6.01 10.39
CA ALA A 115 4.34 -6.32 10.71
C ALA A 115 4.03 -7.82 10.67
N GLY A 116 4.80 -8.60 9.90
CA GLY A 116 4.57 -10.02 9.71
C GLY A 116 3.10 -10.28 9.34
N LYS A 117 2.53 -11.38 9.85
CA LYS A 117 1.13 -11.81 9.59
C LYS A 117 0.06 -10.77 9.92
N ASN A 118 0.39 -9.71 10.65
CA ASN A 118 -0.52 -8.63 10.98
C ASN A 118 -0.54 -7.54 9.89
N SER A 119 -0.48 -7.94 8.62
CA SER A 119 -0.51 -7.00 7.50
C SER A 119 -1.04 -7.59 6.19
N ILE A 120 -1.44 -6.69 5.30
CA ILE A 120 -1.96 -6.98 3.96
C ILE A 120 -1.18 -6.16 2.94
N GLY A 121 -0.74 -6.77 1.85
CA GLY A 121 -0.06 -6.10 0.73
C GLY A 121 -0.94 -6.06 -0.51
N ILE A 122 -1.03 -4.90 -1.17
CA ILE A 122 -1.87 -4.70 -2.35
C ILE A 122 -1.04 -4.03 -3.45
N ILE A 123 -0.86 -4.70 -4.59
CA ILE A 123 -0.21 -4.14 -5.78
C ILE A 123 -1.25 -3.79 -6.84
N LEU A 124 -1.23 -2.55 -7.31
CA LEU A 124 -2.20 -1.99 -8.25
C LEU A 124 -1.54 -1.63 -9.58
N THR A 125 -2.38 -1.19 -10.53
CA THR A 125 -2.01 -0.71 -11.85
C THR A 125 -0.75 0.15 -11.84
N GLY A 126 0.11 -0.09 -12.82
CA GLY A 126 1.37 0.58 -12.91
C GLY A 126 2.33 -0.07 -13.90
N MET A 127 3.34 0.69 -14.33
CA MET A 127 4.37 0.21 -15.23
C MET A 127 5.57 -0.33 -14.43
N GLY A 128 6.26 -1.33 -14.98
CA GLY A 128 7.50 -1.86 -14.41
C GLY A 128 7.25 -2.98 -13.41
N TYR A 129 8.21 -3.18 -12.50
CA TYR A 129 8.25 -4.34 -11.60
C TYR A 129 8.35 -3.96 -10.11
N ASP A 130 8.41 -2.68 -9.78
CA ASP A 130 8.57 -2.23 -8.39
C ASP A 130 7.39 -2.71 -7.54
N GLY A 131 7.71 -3.27 -6.38
CA GLY A 131 6.75 -3.89 -5.46
C GLY A 131 6.61 -5.39 -5.65
N ALA A 132 7.03 -5.97 -6.78
CA ALA A 132 6.86 -7.40 -7.02
C ALA A 132 7.73 -8.28 -6.09
N ASN A 133 8.95 -7.84 -5.76
CA ASN A 133 9.84 -8.57 -4.85
C ASN A 133 9.39 -8.40 -3.41
N GLY A 134 9.07 -7.17 -3.00
CA GLY A 134 8.59 -6.90 -1.66
C GLY A 134 7.27 -7.62 -1.37
N LEU A 135 6.36 -7.69 -2.36
CA LEU A 135 5.11 -8.45 -2.21
C LEU A 135 5.36 -9.96 -2.12
N LEU A 136 6.37 -10.49 -2.83
CA LEU A 136 6.77 -11.90 -2.69
C LEU A 136 7.23 -12.19 -1.27
N LYS A 137 8.12 -11.34 -0.73
CA LYS A 137 8.62 -11.47 0.65
C LYS A 137 7.48 -11.37 1.67
N MET A 138 6.50 -10.49 1.44
CA MET A 138 5.28 -10.45 2.24
C MET A 138 4.55 -11.80 2.20
N LYS A 139 4.29 -12.35 1.00
CA LYS A 139 3.63 -13.63 0.83
C LYS A 139 4.38 -14.78 1.52
N GLU A 140 5.70 -14.85 1.34
CA GLU A 140 6.57 -15.88 1.95
C GLU A 140 6.56 -15.81 3.49
N ASN A 141 6.41 -14.61 4.07
CA ASN A 141 6.21 -14.42 5.50
C ASN A 141 4.78 -14.72 5.99
N GLY A 142 3.91 -15.20 5.09
CA GLY A 142 2.53 -15.60 5.39
C GLY A 142 1.53 -14.45 5.44
N LEU A 143 1.84 -13.31 4.81
CA LEU A 143 0.96 -12.15 4.74
C LEU A 143 -0.02 -12.31 3.58
N PHE A 144 -1.20 -11.74 3.72
CA PHE A 144 -2.21 -11.76 2.67
C PHE A 144 -1.86 -10.75 1.58
N THR A 145 -1.71 -11.20 0.33
CA THR A 145 -1.30 -10.35 -0.80
C THR A 145 -2.33 -10.35 -1.93
N ILE A 146 -2.68 -9.16 -2.40
CA ILE A 146 -3.67 -8.93 -3.46
C ILE A 146 -3.00 -8.24 -4.64
N GLY A 147 -3.31 -8.68 -5.85
CA GLY A 147 -2.92 -8.01 -7.09
C GLY A 147 -4.15 -7.59 -7.88
N GLN A 148 -4.13 -6.39 -8.46
CA GLN A 148 -5.16 -5.97 -9.40
C GLN A 148 -5.12 -6.84 -10.67
N ASP A 149 -6.29 -7.23 -11.19
CA ASP A 149 -6.41 -7.99 -12.42
C ASP A 149 -6.07 -7.16 -13.68
N GLU A 150 -5.83 -7.85 -14.80
CA GLU A 150 -5.49 -7.22 -16.07
C GLU A 150 -6.62 -6.32 -16.59
N ASN A 151 -7.87 -6.79 -16.51
CA ASN A 151 -9.03 -6.11 -17.11
C ASN A 151 -9.34 -4.76 -16.46
N SER A 152 -9.07 -4.60 -15.17
CA SER A 152 -9.30 -3.33 -14.46
C SER A 152 -8.08 -2.43 -14.40
N CYS A 153 -6.90 -2.91 -14.80
CA CYS A 153 -5.68 -2.10 -14.84
C CYS A 153 -5.70 -1.11 -16.01
N ILE A 154 -5.21 0.11 -15.76
CA ILE A 154 -4.86 1.02 -16.85
C ILE A 154 -3.55 0.57 -17.51
N VAL A 155 -2.58 0.13 -16.69
CA VAL A 155 -1.33 -0.48 -17.13
C VAL A 155 -1.10 -1.74 -16.29
N TYR A 156 -1.24 -2.91 -16.91
CA TYR A 156 -1.00 -4.20 -16.28
C TYR A 156 0.50 -4.57 -16.33
N GLY A 157 1.35 -3.74 -15.71
CA GLY A 157 2.80 -4.00 -15.60
C GLY A 157 3.17 -4.53 -14.22
N MET A 158 3.06 -3.68 -13.19
CA MET A 158 3.39 -4.03 -11.81
C MET A 158 2.59 -5.24 -11.30
N PRO A 159 1.25 -5.32 -11.49
CA PRO A 159 0.50 -6.48 -11.06
C PRO A 159 0.82 -7.75 -11.86
N MET A 160 1.15 -7.62 -13.16
CA MET A 160 1.58 -8.75 -14.00
C MET A 160 2.88 -9.36 -13.47
N VAL A 161 3.91 -8.53 -13.25
CA VAL A 161 5.21 -9.03 -12.74
C VAL A 161 5.07 -9.63 -11.34
N ALA A 162 4.22 -9.05 -10.49
CA ALA A 162 3.92 -9.63 -9.18
C ALA A 162 3.17 -10.97 -9.28
N PHE A 163 2.25 -11.11 -10.23
CA PHE A 163 1.54 -12.37 -10.47
C PHE A 163 2.49 -13.46 -11.00
N ASP A 164 3.30 -13.15 -12.00
CA ASP A 164 4.24 -14.09 -12.64
C ASP A 164 5.31 -14.59 -11.66
N ARG A 165 5.73 -13.74 -10.72
CA ARG A 165 6.66 -14.12 -9.64
C ARG A 165 6.01 -14.98 -8.56
N GLY A 166 4.71 -15.18 -8.61
CA GLY A 166 3.94 -15.84 -7.57
C GLY A 166 3.79 -14.99 -6.31
N SER A 167 3.97 -13.67 -6.37
CA SER A 167 3.84 -12.75 -5.23
C SER A 167 2.38 -12.53 -4.82
N VAL A 168 1.43 -12.76 -5.72
CA VAL A 168 -0.01 -12.54 -5.51
C VAL A 168 -0.66 -13.81 -4.92
N MET A 169 -1.45 -13.67 -3.85
CA MET A 169 -2.32 -14.75 -3.35
C MET A 169 -3.69 -14.71 -4.01
N LEU A 170 -4.28 -13.52 -4.13
CA LEU A 170 -5.54 -13.29 -4.82
C LEU A 170 -5.38 -12.21 -5.88
N GLN A 171 -5.72 -12.55 -7.12
CA GLN A 171 -5.87 -11.57 -8.19
C GLN A 171 -7.33 -11.18 -8.31
N LEU A 172 -7.64 -9.87 -8.27
CA LEU A 172 -9.01 -9.38 -8.21
C LEU A 172 -9.24 -8.17 -9.11
N PRO A 173 -10.44 -8.01 -9.69
CA PRO A 173 -10.87 -6.75 -10.27
C PRO A 173 -10.84 -5.62 -9.25
N LEU A 174 -10.48 -4.41 -9.67
CA LEU A 174 -10.34 -3.24 -8.79
C LEU A 174 -11.54 -3.05 -7.84
N GLY A 175 -12.76 -3.09 -8.37
CA GLY A 175 -13.99 -2.89 -7.61
C GLY A 175 -14.28 -3.98 -6.55
N GLU A 176 -13.57 -5.11 -6.60
CA GLU A 176 -13.71 -6.19 -5.61
C GLU A 176 -12.66 -6.12 -4.48
N ILE A 177 -11.56 -5.37 -4.67
CA ILE A 177 -10.45 -5.33 -3.71
C ILE A 177 -10.91 -4.78 -2.36
N SER A 178 -11.69 -3.70 -2.33
CA SER A 178 -12.19 -3.10 -1.08
C SER A 178 -13.09 -4.06 -0.28
N ASN A 179 -13.99 -4.76 -0.98
CA ASN A 179 -14.86 -5.76 -0.36
C ASN A 179 -14.07 -6.97 0.17
N CYS A 180 -13.07 -7.43 -0.58
CA CYS A 180 -12.17 -8.50 -0.15
C CYS A 180 -11.41 -8.10 1.12
N LEU A 181 -10.86 -6.88 1.14
CA LEU A 181 -10.14 -6.30 2.27
C LEU A 181 -10.99 -6.29 3.54
N ILE A 182 -12.22 -5.74 3.47
CA ILE A 182 -13.14 -5.69 4.62
C ILE A 182 -13.46 -7.10 5.13
N ARG A 183 -13.78 -8.04 4.22
CA ARG A 183 -14.06 -9.44 4.60
C ARG A 183 -12.88 -10.07 5.31
N HIS A 184 -11.67 -9.90 4.79
CA HIS A 184 -10.46 -10.47 5.38
C HIS A 184 -10.20 -9.90 6.79
N ILE A 185 -10.31 -8.58 6.96
CA ILE A 185 -10.16 -7.92 8.26
C ILE A 185 -11.18 -8.46 9.27
N ASN A 186 -12.44 -8.63 8.87
CA ASN A 186 -13.48 -9.15 9.76
C ASN A 186 -13.24 -10.60 10.19
N ILE A 187 -12.70 -11.44 9.30
CA ILE A 187 -12.33 -12.83 9.63
C ILE A 187 -11.20 -12.86 10.66
N LEU A 188 -10.20 -11.98 10.53
CA LEU A 188 -9.09 -11.91 11.48
C LEU A 188 -9.57 -11.45 12.87
N LYS A 189 -10.45 -10.45 12.94
CA LYS A 189 -11.04 -9.98 14.21
C LYS A 189 -11.89 -11.02 14.96
N GLN A 190 -12.36 -12.07 14.28
CA GLN A 190 -13.14 -13.15 14.92
C GLN A 190 -12.24 -14.28 15.48
N LYS A 191 -10.95 -14.27 15.13
CA LYS A 191 -9.97 -15.28 15.57
C LYS A 191 -9.16 -14.82 16.80
N ASP A 192 -9.23 -13.54 17.12
CA ASP A 192 -8.65 -12.91 18.31
C ASP A 192 -9.69 -12.85 19.45
#